data_AF-A0A351BWN3-F1
#
_entry.id   AF-A0A351BWN3-F1
#
_cell.length_a   1.000
_cell.length_b   1.000
_cell.length_c   1.000
_cell.angle_alpha   90.00
_cell.angle_beta   90.00
_cell.angle_gamma   90.00
#
_symmetry.space_group_name_H-M   'P 1'
#
loop_
_entity.id
_entity.type
_entity.pdbx_description
1 polymer ?
#
loop_
_entity_poly.entity_id
_entity_poly.type
_entity_poly.pdbx_seq_one_letter_code
_entity_poly.pdbx_strand_id
1 'polypeptide(L)'
;MKKPNSGVLNFFNIVLMAVAGIQYYLLTPLNTYNENFLKPGLDYDNKFKLIPGFIIFYMSIYILLVMVILFIIRSKESSDLTIFLLASIFLWSLVNFLHGFFPTMNIIRPKVENPGFFFEAVNTLYTNVKPYNTIPNWHVATAILLSIAYFKNNFKRPVIIYVWSFLIILSPLFLKMTYIMDVVIAIPLPFLCYYLAEKISTVKLRTETVQEIVKTFSLESLVQSVAIGIRDESTLSSLIDNLSRIEKSMNEKDKTEVKSILSGFDPPLNSLKDVINKLIESISAEKQLSKARDMFGNGNKTYSPSDVELKRATDDLISEACKPFDNAKFRYELLELKKKNTGKINTTSMEELAKDRSNDIIFRFKSFVESHKKDISLINKVSGASAGIGEISFDEIKIFSKELRKPPYEISPDEVWNAFARIEPDRVKPLSDQNNPANVISLTQYVTGKIEMLEPFSDIVDRKFKNWLIENETSGKKFTEEQAEWLNMMKTYVSTFLKIDMMSFNDPPFVNKGGAARAYNLFSTDLNKILLDMNERLIV
;
A
#
# COMPACT_ATOMS: atom_id res chain seq x y z
N MET A 1 0.76 7.89 31.78
CA MET A 1 -0.65 7.50 31.52
C MET A 1 -0.67 6.62 30.27
N LYS A 2 -0.99 5.33 30.40
CA LYS A 2 -1.19 4.42 29.25
C LYS A 2 -2.37 4.94 28.43
N LYS A 3 -2.19 5.19 27.13
CA LYS A 3 -3.30 5.43 26.19
C LYS A 3 -4.22 4.20 26.18
N PRO A 4 -5.55 4.36 26.07
CA PRO A 4 -6.46 3.24 26.04
C PRO A 4 -6.18 2.40 24.78
N ASN A 5 -6.11 1.08 24.95
CA ASN A 5 -6.15 0.12 23.85
C ASN A 5 -7.28 0.53 22.90
N SER A 6 -6.96 0.75 21.63
CA SER A 6 -7.96 0.91 20.57
C SER A 6 -8.79 -0.38 20.51
N GLY A 7 -9.90 -0.39 21.25
CA GLY A 7 -10.84 -1.51 21.21
C GLY A 7 -11.35 -1.74 19.79
N VAL A 8 -11.82 -2.96 19.52
CA VAL A 8 -12.45 -3.37 18.26
C VAL A 8 -13.51 -2.37 17.76
N LEU A 9 -14.13 -1.65 18.70
CA LEU A 9 -15.08 -0.57 18.43
C LEU A 9 -14.37 0.80 18.33
N ASN A 10 -13.55 0.99 17.30
CA ASN A 10 -13.00 2.31 16.99
C ASN A 10 -14.04 3.19 16.28
N PHE A 11 -13.83 4.52 16.28
CA PHE A 11 -14.74 5.47 15.64
C PHE A 11 -15.03 5.13 14.18
N PHE A 12 -14.03 4.63 13.47
CA PHE A 12 -14.17 4.20 12.07
C PHE A 12 -15.17 3.04 11.91
N ASN A 13 -15.07 2.00 12.74
CA ASN A 13 -16.01 0.87 12.73
C ASN A 13 -17.42 1.30 13.12
N ILE A 14 -17.56 2.29 14.03
CA ILE A 14 -18.87 2.87 14.37
C ILE A 14 -19.48 3.59 13.16
N VAL A 15 -18.69 4.38 12.43
CA VAL A 15 -19.12 5.02 11.19
C VAL A 15 -19.51 3.99 10.14
N LEU A 16 -18.70 2.94 9.94
CA LEU A 16 -19.04 1.86 8.99
C LEU A 16 -20.33 1.13 9.37
N MET A 17 -20.55 0.86 10.67
CA MET A 17 -21.83 0.30 11.13
C MET A 17 -23.00 1.24 10.84
N ALA A 18 -22.84 2.54 11.05
CA ALA A 18 -23.87 3.52 10.73
C ALA A 18 -24.15 3.57 9.22
N VAL A 19 -23.12 3.57 8.38
CA VAL A 19 -23.26 3.53 6.91
C VAL A 19 -23.96 2.25 6.46
N ALA A 20 -23.55 1.09 6.97
CA ALA A 20 -24.19 -0.19 6.66
C ALA A 20 -25.68 -0.19 7.08
N GLY A 21 -25.99 0.37 8.25
CA GLY A 21 -27.38 0.54 8.73
C GLY A 21 -28.20 1.51 7.86
N ILE A 22 -27.61 2.62 7.43
CA ILE A 22 -28.25 3.59 6.52
C ILE A 22 -28.51 2.93 5.16
N GLN A 23 -27.56 2.19 4.61
CA GLN A 23 -27.74 1.47 3.35
C GLN A 23 -28.88 0.45 3.41
N TYR A 24 -28.99 -0.27 4.53
CA TYR A 24 -30.12 -1.15 4.76
C TYR A 24 -31.45 -0.39 4.78
N TYR A 25 -31.50 0.77 5.45
CA TYR A 25 -32.69 1.61 5.49
C TYR A 25 -33.06 2.16 4.10
N LEU A 26 -32.06 2.55 3.31
CA LEU A 26 -32.24 3.09 1.95
C LEU A 26 -32.55 2.01 0.89
N LEU A 27 -32.46 0.73 1.23
CA LEU A 27 -32.75 -0.39 0.33
C LEU A 27 -34.21 -0.37 -0.17
N THR A 28 -35.16 0.04 0.68
CA THR A 28 -36.59 0.00 0.34
C THR A 28 -37.02 1.14 -0.58
N PRO A 29 -36.67 2.42 -0.33
CA PRO A 29 -37.05 3.54 -1.20
C PRO A 29 -36.35 3.55 -2.57
N LEU A 30 -35.11 3.04 -2.63
CA LEU A 30 -34.33 3.02 -3.88
C LEU A 30 -34.84 1.95 -4.86
N ASN A 31 -35.47 0.90 -4.35
CA ASN A 31 -35.91 -0.27 -5.12
C ASN A 31 -37.41 -0.24 -5.48
N THR A 32 -38.06 0.93 -5.42
CA THR A 32 -39.49 1.12 -5.75
C THR A 32 -39.77 1.66 -7.15
N TYR A 33 -38.74 1.95 -7.97
CA TYR A 33 -38.93 2.45 -9.35
C TYR A 33 -39.25 1.30 -10.34
N ASN A 34 -40.15 1.53 -11.29
CA ASN A 34 -40.97 0.49 -11.93
C ASN A 34 -40.92 0.52 -13.47
N GLU A 35 -40.72 -0.63 -14.09
CA GLU A 35 -41.31 -1.00 -15.39
C GLU A 35 -41.87 -2.44 -15.30
N ASN A 36 -43.09 -2.66 -15.80
CA ASN A 36 -43.82 -3.93 -15.69
C ASN A 36 -43.30 -5.01 -16.64
N PHE A 37 -42.06 -5.46 -16.49
CA PHE A 37 -41.54 -6.63 -17.20
C PHE A 37 -41.68 -7.88 -16.32
N LEU A 38 -42.56 -8.80 -16.72
CA LEU A 38 -42.70 -10.12 -16.09
C LEU A 38 -41.66 -11.08 -16.69
N LYS A 39 -40.90 -11.79 -15.84
CA LYS A 39 -40.04 -12.89 -16.29
C LYS A 39 -40.77 -14.22 -16.11
N PRO A 40 -40.95 -15.01 -17.17
CA PRO A 40 -41.26 -16.42 -16.99
C PRO A 40 -40.05 -17.07 -16.32
N GLY A 41 -40.25 -17.65 -15.13
CA GLY A 41 -39.23 -18.46 -14.47
C GLY A 41 -38.77 -19.61 -15.39
N LEU A 42 -37.61 -20.19 -15.09
CA LEU A 42 -37.20 -21.42 -15.76
C LEU A 42 -38.18 -22.54 -15.39
N ASP A 43 -38.29 -23.57 -16.24
CA ASP A 43 -39.13 -24.74 -15.93
C ASP A 43 -38.77 -25.39 -14.57
N TYR A 44 -37.51 -25.23 -14.16
CA TYR A 44 -37.00 -25.69 -12.87
C TYR A 44 -37.58 -24.92 -11.66
N ASP A 45 -37.98 -23.66 -11.81
CA ASP A 45 -38.59 -22.87 -10.74
C ASP A 45 -39.95 -23.44 -10.29
N ASN A 46 -40.63 -24.19 -11.16
CA ASN A 46 -41.88 -24.89 -10.86
C ASN A 46 -41.70 -26.06 -9.88
N LYS A 47 -40.48 -26.60 -9.74
CA LYS A 47 -40.17 -27.70 -8.80
C LYS A 47 -40.20 -27.24 -7.34
N PHE A 48 -39.91 -25.97 -7.08
CA PHE A 48 -39.95 -25.40 -5.74
C PHE A 48 -41.39 -24.99 -5.42
N LYS A 49 -42.12 -25.78 -4.64
CA LYS A 49 -43.48 -25.41 -4.18
C LYS A 49 -43.41 -24.48 -2.97
N LEU A 50 -44.46 -23.71 -2.73
CA LEU A 50 -44.53 -22.85 -1.53
C LEU A 50 -44.48 -23.70 -0.27
N ILE A 51 -43.49 -23.47 0.59
CA ILE A 51 -43.38 -24.09 1.92
C ILE A 51 -43.32 -22.97 2.96
N PRO A 52 -44.44 -22.57 3.58
CA PRO A 52 -44.50 -21.41 4.47
C PRO A 52 -43.55 -21.47 5.67
N GLY A 53 -43.25 -22.67 6.18
CA GLY A 53 -42.32 -22.85 7.31
C GLY A 53 -40.90 -22.32 7.04
N PHE A 54 -40.49 -22.20 5.78
CA PHE A 54 -39.18 -21.62 5.44
C PHE A 54 -39.04 -20.14 5.78
N ILE A 55 -40.14 -19.46 6.15
CA ILE A 55 -40.09 -18.08 6.64
C ILE A 55 -39.23 -17.95 7.91
N ILE A 56 -39.14 -19.01 8.73
CA ILE A 56 -38.24 -19.02 9.90
C ILE A 56 -36.80 -18.83 9.44
N PHE A 57 -36.34 -19.61 8.46
CA PHE A 57 -34.98 -19.53 7.95
C PHE A 57 -34.75 -18.20 7.23
N TYR A 58 -35.70 -17.75 6.43
CA TYR A 58 -35.63 -16.45 5.75
C TYR A 58 -35.40 -15.30 6.73
N MET A 59 -36.18 -15.24 7.82
CA MET A 59 -36.06 -14.19 8.83
C MET A 59 -34.86 -14.38 9.76
N SER A 60 -34.34 -15.61 9.89
CA SER A 60 -33.20 -15.89 10.76
C SER A 60 -31.87 -15.24 10.31
N ILE A 61 -31.81 -14.74 9.07
CA ILE A 61 -30.63 -14.02 8.56
C ILE A 61 -30.27 -12.79 9.42
N TYR A 62 -31.26 -12.09 9.97
CA TYR A 62 -31.04 -10.93 10.82
C TYR A 62 -30.38 -11.30 12.14
N ILE A 63 -30.75 -12.46 12.69
CA ILE A 63 -30.12 -13.02 13.90
C ILE A 63 -28.67 -13.36 13.59
N LEU A 64 -28.42 -14.02 12.46
CA LEU A 64 -27.07 -14.41 12.05
C LEU A 64 -26.16 -13.19 11.79
N LEU A 65 -26.71 -12.11 11.24
CA LEU A 65 -26.02 -10.83 11.02
C LEU A 65 -25.58 -10.18 12.35
N VAL A 66 -26.47 -10.12 13.35
CA VAL A 66 -26.11 -9.58 14.67
C VAL A 66 -25.10 -10.48 15.36
N MET A 67 -25.30 -11.80 15.29
CA MET A 67 -24.39 -12.76 15.91
C MET A 67 -22.96 -12.68 15.35
N VAL A 68 -22.78 -12.46 14.04
CA VAL A 68 -21.42 -12.37 13.47
C VAL A 68 -20.70 -11.11 13.94
N ILE A 69 -21.41 -9.98 14.05
CA ILE A 69 -20.83 -8.73 14.57
C ILE A 69 -20.42 -8.92 16.03
N LEU A 70 -21.29 -9.48 16.87
CA LEU A 70 -20.98 -9.76 18.27
C LEU A 70 -19.81 -10.75 18.41
N PHE A 71 -19.74 -11.75 17.53
CA PHE A 71 -18.66 -12.73 17.52
C PHE A 71 -17.31 -12.08 17.20
N ILE A 72 -17.23 -11.26 16.15
CA ILE A 72 -16.00 -10.55 15.75
C ILE A 72 -15.60 -9.51 16.81
N ILE A 73 -16.56 -8.79 17.39
CA ILE A 73 -16.26 -7.86 18.51
C ILE A 73 -15.60 -8.62 19.68
N ARG A 74 -16.00 -9.87 19.91
CA ARG A 74 -15.46 -10.71 20.99
C ARG A 74 -14.09 -11.32 20.67
N SER A 75 -13.70 -11.43 19.39
CA SER A 75 -12.37 -11.94 18.99
C SER A 75 -11.24 -10.93 19.24
N LYS A 76 -11.57 -9.67 19.57
CA LYS A 76 -10.63 -8.57 19.91
C LYS A 76 -9.77 -8.04 18.74
N GLU A 77 -10.01 -8.47 17.50
CA GLU A 77 -9.31 -7.96 16.32
C GLU A 77 -10.15 -6.91 15.57
N SER A 78 -9.65 -5.68 15.50
CA SER A 78 -10.38 -4.54 14.89
C SER A 78 -10.44 -4.63 13.36
N SER A 79 -9.40 -5.21 12.74
CA SER A 79 -9.28 -5.40 11.29
C SER A 79 -10.38 -6.29 10.73
N ASP A 80 -10.73 -7.37 11.43
CA ASP A 80 -11.73 -8.33 10.97
C ASP A 80 -13.12 -7.70 10.92
N LEU A 81 -13.45 -6.86 11.92
CA LEU A 81 -14.70 -6.12 11.93
C LEU A 81 -14.74 -5.11 10.79
N THR A 82 -13.63 -4.40 10.54
CA THR A 82 -13.52 -3.47 9.42
C THR A 82 -13.72 -4.18 8.08
N ILE A 83 -13.06 -5.32 7.85
CA ILE A 83 -13.18 -6.11 6.61
C ILE A 83 -14.63 -6.56 6.41
N PHE A 84 -15.25 -7.11 7.45
CA PHE A 84 -16.64 -7.58 7.37
C PHE A 84 -17.62 -6.44 7.05
N LEU A 85 -17.49 -5.29 7.72
CA LEU A 85 -18.36 -4.13 7.48
C LEU A 85 -18.16 -3.54 6.08
N LEU A 86 -16.92 -3.41 5.61
CA LEU A 86 -16.63 -2.96 4.24
C LEU A 86 -17.18 -3.93 3.19
N ALA A 87 -16.99 -5.23 3.38
CA ALA A 87 -17.54 -6.25 2.48
C ALA A 87 -19.07 -6.19 2.44
N SER A 88 -19.73 -5.96 3.58
CA SER A 88 -21.18 -5.80 3.68
C SER A 88 -21.66 -4.55 2.92
N ILE A 89 -20.97 -3.42 3.11
CA ILE A 89 -21.26 -2.16 2.41
C ILE A 89 -21.11 -2.33 0.90
N PHE A 90 -20.01 -2.92 0.43
CA PHE A 90 -19.82 -3.15 -1.00
C PHE A 90 -20.86 -4.08 -1.58
N LEU A 91 -21.17 -5.16 -0.87
CA LEU A 91 -22.17 -6.12 -1.33
C LEU A 91 -23.54 -5.48 -1.45
N TRP A 92 -24.00 -4.78 -0.42
CA TRP A 92 -25.32 -4.16 -0.43
C TRP A 92 -25.41 -2.97 -1.38
N SER A 93 -24.33 -2.17 -1.51
CA SER A 93 -24.23 -1.16 -2.57
C SER A 93 -24.39 -1.77 -3.95
N LEU A 94 -23.70 -2.88 -4.23
CA LEU A 94 -23.74 -3.52 -5.53
C LEU A 94 -25.10 -4.14 -5.82
N VAL A 95 -25.71 -4.80 -4.83
CA VAL A 95 -27.09 -5.32 -4.93
C VAL A 95 -28.06 -4.18 -5.20
N ASN A 96 -28.00 -3.08 -4.44
CA ASN A 96 -28.85 -1.91 -4.63
C ASN A 96 -28.64 -1.23 -5.98
N PHE A 97 -27.40 -1.11 -6.42
CA PHE A 97 -27.07 -0.58 -7.74
C PHE A 97 -27.70 -1.45 -8.84
N LEU A 98 -27.56 -2.78 -8.75
CA LEU A 98 -28.15 -3.69 -9.72
C LEU A 98 -29.69 -3.60 -9.72
N HIS A 99 -30.30 -3.52 -8.54
CA HIS A 99 -31.75 -3.35 -8.40
C HIS A 99 -32.25 -2.01 -8.96
N GLY A 100 -31.49 -0.92 -8.80
CA GLY A 100 -31.87 0.41 -9.28
C GLY A 100 -31.64 0.63 -10.78
N PHE A 101 -30.57 0.07 -11.34
CA PHE A 101 -30.18 0.30 -12.75
C PHE A 101 -30.62 -0.80 -13.71
N PHE A 102 -30.86 -2.01 -13.19
CA PHE A 102 -31.43 -3.11 -13.95
C PHE A 102 -32.75 -3.54 -13.29
N PRO A 103 -33.80 -2.68 -13.36
CA PRO A 103 -35.13 -2.99 -12.84
C PRO A 103 -35.68 -4.15 -13.65
N THR A 104 -35.29 -5.35 -13.25
CA THR A 104 -35.58 -6.57 -13.98
C THR A 104 -36.48 -7.40 -13.11
N MET A 105 -37.67 -7.62 -13.66
CA MET A 105 -38.33 -8.92 -13.65
C MET A 105 -39.11 -9.26 -12.38
N ASN A 106 -40.44 -9.11 -12.49
CA ASN A 106 -41.35 -9.42 -11.39
C ASN A 106 -41.51 -10.93 -11.22
N ILE A 107 -41.59 -11.38 -9.96
CA ILE A 107 -41.84 -12.79 -9.62
C ILE A 107 -43.33 -13.06 -9.51
N ILE A 108 -43.75 -14.21 -10.04
CA ILE A 108 -45.11 -14.69 -9.89
C ILE A 108 -45.23 -15.38 -8.53
N ARG A 109 -45.98 -14.77 -7.61
CA ARG A 109 -46.26 -15.32 -6.28
C ARG A 109 -47.60 -16.08 -6.28
N PRO A 110 -47.68 -17.23 -5.58
CA PRO A 110 -48.95 -17.91 -5.36
C PRO A 110 -49.85 -17.09 -4.42
N LYS A 111 -51.17 -17.24 -4.56
CA LYS A 111 -52.11 -16.71 -3.56
C LYS A 111 -52.00 -17.54 -2.27
N VAL A 112 -51.98 -16.84 -1.14
CA VAL A 112 -51.84 -17.41 0.19
C VAL A 112 -53.16 -17.22 0.92
N GLU A 113 -54.06 -18.22 0.85
CA GLU A 113 -55.44 -18.12 1.36
C GLU A 113 -55.69 -19.04 2.58
N ASN A 114 -54.73 -19.91 2.92
CA ASN A 114 -54.86 -20.83 4.05
C ASN A 114 -54.64 -20.12 5.40
N PRO A 115 -55.45 -20.40 6.43
CA PRO A 115 -55.24 -19.86 7.77
C PRO A 115 -54.05 -20.53 8.47
N GLY A 116 -53.41 -19.81 9.40
CA GLY A 116 -52.36 -20.34 10.27
C GLY A 116 -51.09 -19.51 10.26
N PHE A 117 -50.36 -19.54 11.40
CA PHE A 117 -49.22 -18.69 11.69
C PHE A 117 -48.23 -18.52 10.53
N PHE A 118 -47.80 -19.62 9.91
CA PHE A 118 -46.82 -19.55 8.82
C PHE A 118 -47.39 -18.94 7.53
N PHE A 119 -48.64 -19.24 7.17
CA PHE A 119 -49.28 -18.68 5.98
C PHE A 119 -49.55 -17.18 6.17
N GLU A 120 -50.01 -16.77 7.36
CA GLU A 120 -50.19 -15.37 7.73
C GLU A 120 -48.88 -14.60 7.68
N ALA A 121 -47.80 -15.16 8.23
CA ALA A 121 -46.48 -14.53 8.21
C ALA A 121 -45.94 -14.39 6.78
N VAL A 122 -46.16 -15.38 5.89
CA VAL A 122 -45.83 -15.27 4.46
C VAL A 122 -46.68 -14.20 3.77
N ASN A 123 -47.97 -14.12 4.09
CA ASN A 123 -48.84 -13.09 3.55
C ASN A 123 -48.36 -11.68 3.97
N THR A 124 -48.01 -11.48 5.24
CA THR A 124 -47.40 -10.24 5.74
C THR A 124 -46.09 -9.93 5.02
N LEU A 125 -45.23 -10.91 4.79
CA LEU A 125 -44.00 -10.73 4.01
C LEU A 125 -44.32 -10.28 2.57
N TYR A 126 -45.31 -10.90 1.92
CA TYR A 126 -45.72 -10.56 0.56
C TYR A 126 -46.33 -9.16 0.45
N THR A 127 -47.04 -8.69 1.48
CA THR A 127 -47.60 -7.33 1.52
C THR A 127 -46.50 -6.28 1.63
N ASN A 128 -45.50 -6.52 2.49
CA ASN A 128 -44.45 -5.56 2.81
C ASN A 128 -43.31 -5.53 1.78
N VAL A 129 -43.00 -6.67 1.17
CA VAL A 129 -41.91 -6.79 0.20
C VAL A 129 -42.51 -6.98 -1.19
N LYS A 130 -42.36 -5.98 -2.07
CA LYS A 130 -42.87 -6.07 -3.45
C LYS A 130 -42.13 -7.15 -4.24
N PRO A 131 -42.75 -7.77 -5.26
CA PRO A 131 -42.17 -8.89 -6.02
C PRO A 131 -41.20 -8.41 -7.11
N TYR A 132 -40.48 -7.32 -6.90
CA TYR A 132 -39.64 -6.63 -7.89
C TYR A 132 -38.18 -6.61 -7.42
N ASN A 133 -37.25 -6.40 -8.36
CA ASN A 133 -35.83 -6.19 -8.07
C ASN A 133 -35.23 -7.34 -7.25
N THR A 134 -35.25 -8.53 -7.86
CA THR A 134 -34.89 -9.79 -7.19
C THR A 134 -33.52 -10.33 -7.60
N ILE A 135 -32.91 -9.73 -8.65
CA ILE A 135 -31.59 -10.08 -9.18
C ILE A 135 -30.57 -9.02 -8.77
N PRO A 136 -29.48 -9.39 -8.07
CA PRO A 136 -29.20 -10.67 -7.44
C PRO A 136 -29.91 -10.82 -6.10
N ASN A 137 -30.17 -12.06 -5.65
CA ASN A 137 -30.90 -12.23 -4.40
C ASN A 137 -30.09 -11.78 -3.16
N TRP A 138 -30.62 -10.80 -2.43
CA TRP A 138 -29.97 -10.23 -1.23
C TRP A 138 -29.77 -11.25 -0.10
N HIS A 139 -30.73 -12.15 0.14
CA HIS A 139 -30.65 -13.15 1.22
C HIS A 139 -29.55 -14.17 0.90
N VAL A 140 -29.46 -14.62 -0.35
CA VAL A 140 -28.42 -15.55 -0.82
C VAL A 140 -27.04 -14.92 -0.66
N ALA A 141 -26.86 -13.73 -1.23
CA ALA A 141 -25.58 -13.03 -1.19
C ALA A 141 -25.12 -12.79 0.26
N THR A 142 -26.02 -12.28 1.11
CA THR A 142 -25.71 -11.99 2.51
C THR A 142 -25.44 -13.26 3.31
N ALA A 143 -26.18 -14.35 3.10
CA ALA A 143 -25.95 -15.63 3.79
C ALA A 143 -24.58 -16.24 3.49
N ILE A 144 -24.11 -16.11 2.24
CA ILE A 144 -22.76 -16.54 1.84
C ILE A 144 -21.70 -15.64 2.47
N LEU A 145 -21.90 -14.30 2.47
CA LEU A 145 -20.98 -13.37 3.14
C LEU A 145 -20.81 -13.71 4.63
N LEU A 146 -21.92 -14.01 5.32
CA LEU A 146 -21.91 -14.43 6.72
C LEU A 146 -21.10 -15.71 6.92
N SER A 147 -21.29 -16.71 6.05
CA SER A 147 -20.49 -17.95 6.09
C SER A 147 -18.99 -17.69 5.88
N ILE A 148 -18.62 -16.81 4.94
CA ILE A 148 -17.21 -16.40 4.72
C ILE A 148 -16.65 -15.75 5.98
N ALA A 149 -17.38 -14.82 6.59
CA ALA A 149 -16.95 -14.12 7.78
C ALA A 149 -16.68 -15.09 8.95
N TYR A 150 -17.60 -16.02 9.23
CA TYR A 150 -17.40 -17.02 10.29
C TYR A 150 -16.22 -17.97 10.00
N PHE A 151 -16.02 -18.36 8.73
CA PHE A 151 -14.88 -19.19 8.33
C PHE A 151 -13.55 -18.48 8.54
N LYS A 152 -13.44 -17.24 8.03
CA LYS A 152 -12.23 -16.42 8.11
C LYS A 152 -11.86 -16.07 9.55
N ASN A 153 -12.85 -15.91 10.41
CA ASN A 153 -12.69 -15.63 11.84
C ASN A 153 -12.57 -16.91 12.70
N ASN A 154 -12.24 -18.07 12.11
CA ASN A 154 -11.97 -19.33 12.82
C ASN A 154 -13.05 -19.75 13.83
N PHE A 155 -14.33 -19.62 13.46
CA PHE A 155 -15.42 -20.03 14.33
C PHE A 155 -15.36 -21.54 14.62
N LYS A 156 -15.46 -21.91 15.90
CA LYS A 156 -15.22 -23.29 16.37
C LYS A 156 -16.17 -24.35 15.82
N ARG A 157 -17.35 -23.96 15.31
CA ARG A 157 -18.39 -24.89 14.80
C ARG A 157 -18.92 -24.41 13.43
N PRO A 158 -18.07 -24.35 12.40
CA PRO A 158 -18.42 -23.71 11.13
C PRO A 158 -19.54 -24.46 10.39
N VAL A 159 -19.65 -25.78 10.60
CA VAL A 159 -20.71 -26.62 10.03
C VAL A 159 -22.12 -26.12 10.40
N ILE A 160 -22.33 -25.64 11.63
CA ILE A 160 -23.62 -25.10 12.05
C ILE A 160 -23.99 -23.88 11.21
N ILE A 161 -23.01 -22.99 10.99
CA ILE A 161 -23.18 -21.79 10.18
C ILE A 161 -23.42 -22.16 8.71
N TYR A 162 -22.69 -23.14 8.16
CA TYR A 162 -22.88 -23.56 6.77
C TYR A 162 -24.26 -24.16 6.53
N VAL A 163 -24.74 -25.03 7.43
CA VAL A 163 -26.10 -25.59 7.34
C VAL A 163 -27.14 -24.47 7.47
N TRP A 164 -26.94 -23.54 8.40
CA TRP A 164 -27.86 -22.42 8.58
C TRP A 164 -27.89 -21.49 7.37
N SER A 165 -26.74 -21.06 6.86
CA SER A 165 -26.62 -20.27 5.63
C SER A 165 -27.20 -20.99 4.44
N PHE A 166 -27.03 -22.31 4.31
CA PHE A 166 -27.64 -23.10 3.24
C PHE A 166 -29.17 -23.09 3.30
N LEU A 167 -29.77 -23.22 4.50
CA LEU A 167 -31.22 -23.11 4.68
C LEU A 167 -31.73 -21.70 4.38
N ILE A 168 -30.96 -20.66 4.73
CA ILE A 168 -31.26 -19.27 4.34
C ILE A 168 -31.21 -19.13 2.83
N ILE A 169 -30.20 -19.68 2.13
CA ILE A 169 -30.07 -19.62 0.66
C ILE A 169 -31.26 -20.29 -0.04
N LEU A 170 -31.77 -21.40 0.50
CA LEU A 170 -32.94 -22.10 -0.06
C LEU A 170 -34.27 -21.41 0.24
N SER A 171 -34.36 -20.68 1.35
CA SER A 171 -35.63 -20.12 1.83
C SER A 171 -36.34 -19.18 0.83
N PRO A 172 -35.68 -18.28 0.06
CA PRO A 172 -36.36 -17.45 -0.92
C PRO A 172 -36.98 -18.25 -2.06
N LEU A 173 -36.41 -19.40 -2.44
CA LEU A 173 -36.97 -20.27 -3.49
C LEU A 173 -38.29 -20.90 -3.03
N PHE A 174 -38.31 -21.48 -1.83
CA PHE A 174 -39.50 -22.09 -1.25
C PHE A 174 -40.55 -21.07 -0.81
N LEU A 175 -40.17 -19.82 -0.58
CA LEU A 175 -41.11 -18.72 -0.32
C LEU A 175 -41.53 -17.97 -1.57
N LYS A 176 -41.10 -18.38 -2.77
CA LYS A 176 -41.38 -17.68 -4.04
C LYS A 176 -41.00 -16.19 -4.00
N MET A 177 -39.87 -15.90 -3.36
CA MET A 177 -39.26 -14.58 -3.27
C MET A 177 -38.13 -14.39 -4.29
N THR A 178 -37.69 -15.47 -4.96
CA THR A 178 -36.62 -15.46 -5.97
C THR A 178 -36.76 -16.63 -6.94
N TYR A 179 -36.16 -16.52 -8.12
CA TYR A 179 -35.90 -17.63 -9.04
C TYR A 179 -34.46 -18.15 -8.90
N ILE A 180 -34.21 -19.36 -9.42
CA ILE A 180 -32.91 -20.03 -9.34
C ILE A 180 -31.79 -19.19 -9.96
N MET A 181 -32.05 -18.49 -11.06
CA MET A 181 -31.04 -17.66 -11.72
C MET A 181 -30.53 -16.55 -10.80
N ASP A 182 -31.41 -15.96 -10.01
CA ASP A 182 -31.07 -14.87 -9.08
C ASP A 182 -30.17 -15.38 -7.94
N VAL A 183 -30.34 -16.66 -7.56
CA VAL A 183 -29.47 -17.38 -6.63
C VAL A 183 -28.09 -17.57 -7.25
N VAL A 184 -28.02 -18.08 -8.48
CA VAL A 184 -26.75 -18.34 -9.18
C VAL A 184 -25.93 -17.06 -9.36
N ILE A 185 -26.57 -15.96 -9.77
CA ILE A 185 -25.92 -14.65 -9.94
C ILE A 185 -25.43 -14.09 -8.59
N ALA A 186 -26.12 -14.38 -7.49
CA ALA A 186 -25.74 -13.91 -6.16
C ALA A 186 -24.49 -14.61 -5.60
N ILE A 187 -24.19 -15.85 -6.00
CA ILE A 187 -23.08 -16.65 -5.43
C ILE A 187 -21.69 -15.98 -5.52
N PRO A 188 -21.23 -15.46 -6.68
CA PRO A 188 -19.88 -14.91 -6.79
C PRO A 188 -19.67 -13.56 -6.07
N LEU A 189 -20.74 -12.78 -5.86
CA LEU A 189 -20.63 -11.39 -5.38
C LEU A 189 -19.98 -11.28 -3.98
N PRO A 190 -20.38 -12.07 -2.97
CA PRO A 190 -19.80 -12.01 -1.63
C PRO A 190 -18.31 -12.32 -1.61
N PHE A 191 -17.84 -13.27 -2.43
CA PHE A 191 -16.41 -13.59 -2.53
C PHE A 191 -15.62 -12.41 -3.09
N LEU A 192 -16.12 -11.78 -4.15
CA LEU A 192 -15.50 -10.59 -4.73
C LEU A 192 -15.47 -9.42 -3.73
N CYS A 193 -16.61 -9.12 -3.09
CA CYS A 193 -16.71 -8.02 -2.11
C CYS A 193 -15.80 -8.25 -0.90
N TYR A 194 -15.72 -9.49 -0.40
CA TYR A 194 -14.84 -9.83 0.72
C TYR A 194 -13.37 -9.72 0.32
N TYR A 195 -12.99 -10.20 -0.86
CA TYR A 195 -11.63 -10.05 -1.39
C TYR A 195 -11.22 -8.57 -1.56
N LEU A 196 -12.11 -7.74 -2.11
CA LEU A 196 -11.87 -6.30 -2.24
C LEU A 196 -11.72 -5.63 -0.87
N ALA A 197 -12.55 -6.00 0.10
CA ALA A 197 -12.46 -5.49 1.46
C ALA A 197 -11.15 -5.89 2.16
N GLU A 198 -10.69 -7.14 2.01
CA GLU A 198 -9.37 -7.59 2.50
C GLU A 198 -8.24 -6.77 1.86
N LYS A 199 -8.28 -6.56 0.53
CA LYS A 199 -7.26 -5.79 -0.18
C LYS A 199 -7.22 -4.32 0.24
N ILE A 200 -8.39 -3.70 0.43
CA ILE A 200 -8.48 -2.30 0.88
C ILE A 200 -8.05 -2.17 2.33
N SER A 201 -8.46 -3.10 3.20
CA SER A 201 -8.07 -3.11 4.61
C SER A 201 -6.57 -3.34 4.79
N THR A 202 -5.95 -4.24 4.02
CA THR A 202 -4.49 -4.46 4.06
C THR A 202 -3.71 -3.26 3.56
N VAL A 203 -4.19 -2.58 2.51
CA VAL A 203 -3.60 -1.29 2.08
C VAL A 203 -3.76 -0.25 3.18
N LYS A 204 -4.96 -0.08 3.75
CA LYS A 204 -5.21 0.91 4.82
C LYS A 204 -4.42 0.62 6.09
N LEU A 205 -4.36 -0.64 6.54
CA LEU A 205 -3.54 -1.05 7.68
C LEU A 205 -2.07 -0.79 7.40
N ARG A 206 -1.59 -1.06 6.18
CA ARG A 206 -0.23 -0.73 5.76
C ARG A 206 -0.01 0.78 5.72
N THR A 207 -0.99 1.57 5.30
CA THR A 207 -0.90 3.04 5.27
C THR A 207 -0.99 3.65 6.68
N GLU A 208 -1.83 3.12 7.56
CA GLU A 208 -1.98 3.54 8.96
C GLU A 208 -0.79 3.10 9.81
N THR A 209 -0.29 1.87 9.65
CA THR A 209 0.99 1.45 10.28
C THR A 209 2.16 2.25 9.71
N VAL A 210 2.19 2.55 8.40
CA VAL A 210 3.18 3.47 7.84
C VAL A 210 3.00 4.87 8.45
N GLN A 211 1.78 5.43 8.57
CA GLN A 211 1.53 6.74 9.19
C GLN A 211 1.84 6.78 10.70
N GLU A 212 1.63 5.69 11.43
CA GLU A 212 1.92 5.58 12.86
C GLU A 212 3.42 5.37 13.11
N ILE A 213 4.11 4.64 12.21
CA ILE A 213 5.58 4.56 12.14
C ILE A 213 6.18 5.91 11.70
N VAL A 214 5.42 6.71 10.94
CA VAL A 214 5.83 8.01 10.39
C VAL A 214 5.61 9.19 11.35
N LYS A 215 5.09 8.97 12.57
CA LYS A 215 5.01 10.03 13.60
C LYS A 215 6.33 10.33 14.33
N THR A 216 7.43 10.29 13.60
CA THR A 216 8.68 11.02 13.89
C THR A 216 9.34 11.43 12.58
N PHE A 217 8.67 12.25 11.77
CA PHE A 217 9.38 12.91 10.69
C PHE A 217 10.43 13.85 11.28
N SER A 218 11.68 13.65 10.88
CA SER A 218 12.75 14.59 11.14
C SER A 218 12.44 15.93 10.44
N LEU A 219 12.92 17.05 10.99
CA LEU A 219 12.79 18.37 10.35
C LEU A 219 13.29 18.35 8.89
N GLU A 220 14.35 17.60 8.62
CA GLU A 220 14.94 17.37 7.30
C GLU A 220 13.90 16.78 6.35
N SER A 221 13.22 15.72 6.78
CA SER A 221 12.14 15.09 6.02
C SER A 221 10.98 16.06 5.78
N LEU A 222 10.59 16.84 6.78
CA LEU A 222 9.47 17.79 6.67
C LEU A 222 9.77 18.94 5.71
N VAL A 223 10.95 19.55 5.84
CA VAL A 223 11.41 20.65 4.98
C VAL A 223 11.58 20.18 3.54
N GLN A 224 12.08 18.96 3.34
CA GLN A 224 12.23 18.38 2.00
C GLN A 224 10.87 18.00 1.39
N SER A 225 9.96 17.42 2.17
CA SER A 225 8.61 17.03 1.72
C SER A 225 7.84 18.24 1.21
N VAL A 226 7.87 19.35 1.96
CA VAL A 226 7.19 20.59 1.57
C VAL A 226 7.78 21.19 0.28
N ALA A 227 9.09 21.10 0.11
CA ALA A 227 9.79 21.60 -1.09
C ALA A 227 9.49 20.78 -2.36
N ILE A 228 9.23 19.47 -2.24
CA ILE A 228 8.84 18.62 -3.37
C ILE A 228 7.33 18.59 -3.63
N GLY A 229 6.54 19.34 -2.85
CA GLY A 229 5.09 19.48 -3.04
C GLY A 229 4.22 18.56 -2.17
N ILE A 230 4.80 17.81 -1.23
CA ILE A 230 4.05 17.06 -0.22
C ILE A 230 3.67 18.01 0.92
N ARG A 231 2.41 18.47 0.91
CA ARG A 231 1.92 19.56 1.76
C ARG A 231 0.57 19.24 2.43
N ASP A 232 0.36 17.99 2.83
CA ASP A 232 -0.83 17.61 3.59
C ASP A 232 -0.82 18.20 5.01
N GLU A 233 -2.00 18.35 5.61
CA GLU A 233 -2.18 19.00 6.92
C GLU A 233 -1.30 18.39 8.03
N SER A 234 -1.06 17.08 8.00
CA SER A 234 -0.25 16.40 9.03
C SER A 234 1.24 16.73 8.91
N THR A 235 1.74 16.85 7.68
CA THR A 235 3.10 17.29 7.37
C THR A 235 3.30 18.75 7.79
N LEU A 236 2.35 19.63 7.45
CA LEU A 236 2.41 21.05 7.81
C LEU A 236 2.34 21.27 9.33
N SER A 237 1.47 20.56 10.04
CA SER A 237 1.38 20.61 11.50
C SER A 237 2.68 20.17 12.18
N SER A 238 3.28 19.07 11.69
CA SER A 238 4.56 18.58 12.21
C SER A 238 5.71 19.56 11.93
N LEU A 239 5.69 20.24 10.77
CA LEU A 239 6.67 21.26 10.43
C LEU A 239 6.53 22.49 11.33
N ILE A 240 5.30 22.98 11.56
CA ILE A 240 5.01 24.08 12.47
C ILE A 240 5.60 23.82 13.87
N ASP A 241 5.40 22.61 14.40
CA ASP A 241 5.91 22.23 15.72
C ASP A 241 7.45 22.25 15.76
N ASN A 242 8.10 21.71 14.73
CA ASN A 242 9.56 21.69 14.65
C ASN A 242 10.15 23.11 14.51
N LEU A 243 9.58 23.94 13.64
CA LEU A 243 10.02 25.32 13.46
C LEU A 243 9.80 26.16 14.71
N SER A 244 8.70 25.93 15.43
CA SER A 244 8.43 26.62 16.70
C SER A 244 9.44 26.28 17.79
N ARG A 245 9.97 25.05 17.80
CA ARG A 245 11.07 24.66 18.70
C ARG A 245 12.37 25.37 18.31
N ILE A 246 12.68 25.42 17.01
CA ILE A 246 13.86 26.13 16.50
C ILE A 246 13.80 27.61 16.88
N GLU A 247 12.68 28.28 16.59
CA GLU A 247 12.46 29.70 16.86
C GLU A 247 12.75 30.06 18.32
N LYS A 248 12.25 29.26 19.27
CA LYS A 248 12.48 29.44 20.70
C LYS A 248 13.94 29.31 21.13
N SER A 249 14.74 28.58 20.37
CA SER A 249 16.15 28.29 20.67
C SER A 249 17.15 29.17 19.92
N MET A 250 16.69 30.02 18.99
CA MET A 250 17.54 30.93 18.22
C MET A 250 18.08 32.08 19.09
N ASN A 251 19.37 32.38 18.94
CA ASN A 251 19.98 33.59 19.49
C ASN A 251 19.83 34.79 18.52
N GLU A 252 20.25 36.00 18.94
CA GLU A 252 20.12 37.21 18.11
C GLU A 252 20.92 37.16 16.80
N LYS A 253 22.04 36.43 16.76
CA LYS A 253 22.81 36.20 15.54
C LYS A 253 22.03 35.31 14.56
N ASP A 254 21.49 34.19 15.05
CA ASP A 254 20.66 33.27 14.26
C ASP A 254 19.42 33.98 13.69
N LYS A 255 18.77 34.85 14.47
CA LYS A 255 17.63 35.66 14.01
C LYS A 255 18.01 36.62 12.89
N THR A 256 19.18 37.23 12.96
CA THR A 256 19.68 38.16 11.93
C THR A 256 20.00 37.42 10.63
N GLU A 257 20.61 36.24 10.73
CA GLU A 257 20.94 35.38 9.58
C GLU A 257 19.66 34.92 8.86
N VAL A 258 18.69 34.38 9.58
CA VAL A 258 17.38 33.99 9.01
C VAL A 258 16.64 35.18 8.40
N LYS A 259 16.64 36.34 9.07
CA LYS A 259 16.00 37.56 8.54
C LYS A 259 16.63 38.00 7.21
N SER A 260 17.94 37.89 7.06
CA SER A 260 18.63 38.27 5.81
C SER A 260 18.20 37.42 4.61
N ILE A 261 17.90 36.14 4.84
CA ILE A 261 17.39 35.22 3.81
C ILE A 261 15.93 35.54 3.51
N LEU A 262 15.13 35.78 4.56
CA LEU A 262 13.68 36.01 4.47
C LEU A 262 13.28 37.39 3.92
N SER A 263 14.18 38.39 4.00
CA SER A 263 13.93 39.72 3.42
C SER A 263 13.99 39.75 1.89
N GLY A 264 14.49 38.69 1.26
CA GLY A 264 14.54 38.55 -0.20
C GLY A 264 13.25 38.05 -0.85
N PHE A 265 12.20 37.81 -0.07
CA PHE A 265 10.90 37.35 -0.57
C PHE A 265 9.92 38.51 -0.81
N ASP A 266 8.93 38.29 -1.67
CA ASP A 266 7.83 39.23 -1.92
C ASP A 266 6.46 38.59 -1.58
N PRO A 267 5.73 39.09 -0.56
CA PRO A 267 6.12 40.16 0.37
C PRO A 267 7.23 39.71 1.34
N PRO A 268 8.06 40.65 1.85
CA PRO A 268 9.19 40.32 2.71
C PRO A 268 8.73 39.72 4.04
N LEU A 269 9.46 38.70 4.48
CA LEU A 269 9.27 38.07 5.78
C LEU A 269 10.38 38.55 6.73
N ASN A 270 10.01 38.95 7.94
CA ASN A 270 10.96 39.57 8.87
C ASN A 270 11.54 38.60 9.89
N SER A 271 10.90 37.43 10.06
CA SER A 271 11.29 36.44 11.07
C SER A 271 10.80 35.03 10.72
N LEU A 272 11.41 34.02 11.37
CA LEU A 272 10.92 32.64 11.32
C LEU A 272 9.48 32.53 11.88
N LYS A 273 9.14 33.37 12.85
CA LYS A 273 7.79 33.46 13.42
C LYS A 273 6.74 33.83 12.38
N ASP A 274 7.08 34.69 11.42
CA ASP A 274 6.16 35.04 10.32
C ASP A 274 5.90 33.85 9.39
N VAL A 275 6.92 33.02 9.14
CA VAL A 275 6.80 31.77 8.36
C VAL A 275 5.88 30.80 9.10
N ILE A 276 6.09 30.61 10.39
CA ILE A 276 5.27 29.74 11.24
C ILE A 276 3.80 30.21 11.24
N ASN A 277 3.56 31.52 11.40
CA ASN A 277 2.22 32.08 11.37
C ASN A 277 1.52 31.86 10.03
N LYS A 278 2.22 32.05 8.90
CA LYS A 278 1.66 31.76 7.57
C LYS A 278 1.28 30.28 7.40
N LEU A 279 2.09 29.36 7.91
CA LEU A 279 1.77 27.94 7.90
C LEU A 279 0.53 27.63 8.76
N ILE A 280 0.41 28.22 9.95
CA ILE A 280 -0.76 28.07 10.81
C ILE A 280 -2.03 28.62 10.12
N GLU A 281 -1.93 29.79 9.48
CA GLU A 281 -3.05 30.35 8.72
C GLU A 281 -3.46 29.45 7.55
N SER A 282 -2.51 28.75 6.91
CA SER A 282 -2.81 27.87 5.77
C SER A 282 -3.62 26.62 6.12
N ILE A 283 -3.53 26.14 7.37
CA ILE A 283 -4.29 24.99 7.87
C ILE A 283 -5.54 25.40 8.67
N SER A 284 -5.80 26.69 8.82
CA SER A 284 -6.98 27.19 9.55
C SER A 284 -8.22 27.19 8.65
N ALA A 285 -9.26 26.47 9.08
CA ALA A 285 -10.54 26.42 8.39
C ALA A 285 -11.17 27.81 8.17
N GLU A 286 -11.00 28.74 9.12
CA GLU A 286 -11.51 30.10 9.00
C GLU A 286 -10.82 30.87 7.86
N LYS A 287 -9.49 30.75 7.76
CA LYS A 287 -8.69 31.40 6.72
C LYS A 287 -8.92 30.77 5.34
N GLN A 288 -9.06 29.45 5.27
CA GLN A 288 -9.41 28.75 4.03
C GLN A 288 -10.79 29.21 3.50
N LEU A 289 -11.78 29.32 4.38
CA LEU A 289 -13.10 29.85 4.02
C LEU A 289 -13.05 31.32 3.59
N SER A 290 -12.26 32.14 4.29
CA SER A 290 -12.06 33.55 3.90
C SER A 290 -11.44 33.65 2.51
N LYS A 291 -10.34 32.92 2.25
CA LYS A 291 -9.65 32.90 0.95
C LYS A 291 -10.59 32.42 -0.17
N ALA A 292 -11.40 31.39 0.08
CA ALA A 292 -12.39 30.92 -0.89
C ALA A 292 -13.47 31.97 -1.20
N ARG A 293 -13.94 32.70 -0.19
CA ARG A 293 -14.88 33.82 -0.38
C ARG A 293 -14.26 34.98 -1.15
N ASP A 294 -13.00 35.29 -0.90
CA ASP A 294 -12.29 36.35 -1.62
C ASP A 294 -12.05 35.98 -3.09
N MET A 295 -11.72 34.71 -3.37
CA MET A 295 -11.45 34.22 -4.73
C MET A 295 -12.70 34.00 -5.58
N PHE A 296 -13.79 33.48 -5.00
CA PHE A 296 -14.97 33.05 -5.77
C PHE A 296 -16.26 33.82 -5.41
N GLY A 297 -16.31 34.42 -4.22
CA GLY A 297 -17.49 35.12 -3.69
C GLY A 297 -17.37 36.65 -3.66
N ASN A 298 -16.34 37.25 -4.28
CA ASN A 298 -16.04 38.68 -4.24
C ASN A 298 -15.98 39.27 -2.80
N GLY A 299 -15.54 38.49 -1.82
CA GLY A 299 -15.45 38.90 -0.41
C GLY A 299 -16.80 38.94 0.33
N ASN A 300 -17.88 38.42 -0.26
CA ASN A 300 -19.17 38.34 0.41
C ASN A 300 -19.13 37.32 1.57
N LYS A 301 -19.33 37.79 2.80
CA LYS A 301 -19.32 36.95 4.01
C LYS A 301 -20.43 35.89 4.06
N THR A 302 -21.51 36.09 3.31
CA THR A 302 -22.65 35.14 3.23
C THR A 302 -22.48 34.10 2.13
N TYR A 303 -21.43 34.21 1.30
CA TYR A 303 -21.13 33.23 0.29
C TYR A 303 -20.63 31.92 0.92
N SER A 304 -21.18 30.80 0.46
CA SER A 304 -20.78 29.44 0.85
C SER A 304 -20.07 28.78 -0.33
N PRO A 305 -18.75 28.63 -0.28
CA PRO A 305 -17.98 27.94 -1.32
C PRO A 305 -18.40 26.47 -1.44
N SER A 306 -18.37 25.93 -2.65
CA SER A 306 -18.43 24.48 -2.89
C SER A 306 -17.16 23.76 -2.44
N ASP A 307 -17.21 22.44 -2.28
CA ASP A 307 -16.04 21.62 -1.89
C ASP A 307 -14.85 21.80 -2.85
N VAL A 308 -15.12 22.00 -4.15
CA VAL A 308 -14.09 22.19 -5.18
C VAL A 308 -13.44 23.56 -5.07
N GLU A 309 -14.24 24.61 -4.83
CA GLU A 309 -13.75 25.99 -4.63
C GLU A 309 -12.96 26.11 -3.32
N LEU A 310 -13.45 25.47 -2.26
CA LEU A 310 -12.75 25.39 -0.98
C LEU A 310 -11.40 24.70 -1.13
N LYS A 311 -11.36 23.55 -1.81
CA LYS A 311 -10.10 22.84 -2.06
C LYS A 311 -9.10 23.69 -2.84
N ARG A 312 -9.53 24.37 -3.90
CA ARG A 312 -8.66 25.23 -4.71
C ARG A 312 -8.10 26.41 -3.90
N ALA A 313 -8.92 27.04 -3.07
CA ALA A 313 -8.47 28.11 -2.18
C ALA A 313 -7.48 27.62 -1.11
N THR A 314 -7.70 26.41 -0.58
CA THR A 314 -6.77 25.75 0.35
C THR A 314 -5.43 25.46 -0.30
N ASP A 315 -5.43 24.89 -1.52
CA ASP A 315 -4.20 24.58 -2.25
C ASP A 315 -3.37 25.85 -2.54
N ASP A 316 -4.02 26.95 -2.94
CA ASP A 316 -3.37 28.25 -3.17
C ASP A 316 -2.77 28.83 -1.87
N LEU A 317 -3.52 28.77 -0.76
CA LEU A 317 -3.07 29.27 0.54
C LEU A 317 -1.88 28.47 1.09
N ILE A 318 -1.92 27.14 0.97
CA ILE A 318 -0.82 26.26 1.33
C ILE A 318 0.40 26.53 0.45
N SER A 319 0.19 26.73 -0.85
CA SER A 319 1.26 27.05 -1.79
C SER A 319 1.97 28.36 -1.42
N GLU A 320 1.20 29.41 -1.11
CA GLU A 320 1.73 30.71 -0.63
C GLU A 320 2.54 30.58 0.67
N ALA A 321 2.05 29.81 1.65
CA ALA A 321 2.74 29.59 2.92
C ALA A 321 4.03 28.78 2.77
N CYS A 322 4.10 27.90 1.77
CA CYS A 322 5.23 27.01 1.54
C CYS A 322 6.35 27.62 0.67
N LYS A 323 6.12 28.76 0.00
CA LYS A 323 7.12 29.45 -0.85
C LYS A 323 8.51 29.62 -0.21
N PRO A 324 8.65 29.95 1.09
CA PRO A 324 9.98 30.08 1.70
C PRO A 324 10.83 28.80 1.59
N PHE A 325 10.20 27.63 1.61
CA PHE A 325 10.86 26.33 1.55
C PHE A 325 11.34 25.97 0.15
N ASP A 326 10.96 26.70 -0.91
CA ASP A 326 11.52 26.51 -2.25
C ASP A 326 12.96 27.04 -2.32
N ASN A 327 13.34 27.98 -1.44
CA ASN A 327 14.69 28.53 -1.35
C ASN A 327 15.65 27.57 -0.62
N ALA A 328 16.64 27.05 -1.34
CA ALA A 328 17.62 26.11 -0.80
C ALA A 328 18.46 26.68 0.36
N LYS A 329 18.77 27.99 0.34
CA LYS A 329 19.51 28.64 1.44
C LYS A 329 18.70 28.66 2.72
N PHE A 330 17.40 28.93 2.62
CA PHE A 330 16.50 28.92 3.77
C PHE A 330 16.38 27.52 4.36
N ARG A 331 16.21 26.49 3.51
CA ARG A 331 16.18 25.09 3.95
C ARG A 331 17.47 24.71 4.69
N TYR A 332 18.63 25.03 4.11
CA TYR A 332 19.93 24.74 4.72
C TYR A 332 20.08 25.40 6.08
N GLU A 333 19.72 26.69 6.20
CA GLU A 333 19.83 27.42 7.46
C GLU A 333 18.96 26.80 8.57
N LEU A 334 17.74 26.36 8.25
CA LEU A 334 16.89 25.65 9.21
C LEU A 334 17.54 24.37 9.75
N LEU A 335 18.24 23.62 8.90
CA LEU A 335 18.93 22.39 9.30
C LEU A 335 20.17 22.70 10.16
N GLU A 336 20.92 23.75 9.82
CA GLU A 336 22.05 24.19 10.64
C GLU A 336 21.62 24.69 12.01
N LEU A 337 20.50 25.42 12.10
CA LEU A 337 19.91 25.82 13.37
C LEU A 337 19.48 24.62 14.21
N LYS A 338 18.86 23.61 13.59
CA LYS A 338 18.52 22.37 14.30
C LYS A 338 19.76 21.67 14.83
N LYS A 339 20.84 21.56 14.04
CA LYS A 339 22.12 20.96 14.49
C LYS A 339 22.72 21.73 15.66
N LYS A 340 22.79 23.07 15.57
CA LYS A 340 23.28 23.96 16.64
C LYS A 340 22.47 23.80 17.94
N ASN A 341 21.15 23.64 17.84
CA ASN A 341 20.26 23.47 18.98
C ASN A 341 20.30 22.06 19.59
N THR A 342 20.54 21.03 18.76
CA THR A 342 20.80 19.66 19.22
C THR A 342 22.08 19.60 20.08
N GLY A 343 23.08 20.43 19.77
CA GLY A 343 24.29 20.58 20.59
C GLY A 343 24.10 21.28 21.95
N LYS A 344 22.93 21.87 22.23
CA LYS A 344 22.59 22.52 23.51
C LYS A 344 21.58 21.74 24.37
N ILE A 345 21.06 20.62 23.86
CA ILE A 345 20.17 19.70 24.58
C ILE A 345 20.91 18.36 24.69
N ASN A 346 21.72 18.18 25.73
CA ASN A 346 22.33 16.87 25.99
C ASN A 346 21.27 15.90 26.52
N THR A 347 21.04 14.79 25.81
CA THR A 347 20.80 13.42 26.33
C THR A 347 20.45 12.40 25.23
N THR A 348 20.50 12.72 23.95
CA THR A 348 20.44 11.69 22.88
C THR A 348 21.81 11.02 22.81
N SER A 349 21.88 9.72 23.09
CA SER A 349 23.15 8.98 22.97
C SER A 349 23.70 9.10 21.53
N MET A 350 25.02 9.12 21.34
CA MET A 350 25.63 9.10 20.00
C MET A 350 25.09 7.95 19.12
N GLU A 351 24.63 6.87 19.76
CA GLU A 351 23.99 5.74 19.10
C GLU A 351 22.61 6.08 18.53
N GLU A 352 21.81 6.85 19.26
CA GLU A 352 20.47 7.26 18.84
C GLU A 352 20.55 8.29 17.69
N LEU A 353 21.52 9.21 17.72
CA LEU A 353 21.83 10.08 16.57
C LEU A 353 22.30 9.29 15.33
N ALA A 354 23.10 8.23 15.53
CA ALA A 354 23.54 7.37 14.44
C ALA A 354 22.38 6.55 13.85
N LYS A 355 21.42 6.13 14.68
CA LYS A 355 20.19 5.45 14.25
C LYS A 355 19.30 6.40 13.47
N ASP A 356 19.08 7.62 13.94
CA ASP A 356 18.30 8.64 13.22
C ASP A 356 18.88 8.94 11.84
N ARG A 357 20.21 9.12 11.74
CA ARG A 357 20.89 9.28 10.45
C ARG A 357 20.72 8.06 9.53
N SER A 358 20.75 6.86 10.08
CA SER A 358 20.57 5.63 9.29
C SER A 358 19.14 5.51 8.79
N ASN A 359 18.15 5.86 9.61
CA ASN A 359 16.74 5.91 9.20
C ASN A 359 16.49 6.94 8.07
N ASP A 360 17.14 8.10 8.12
CA ASP A 360 17.09 9.11 7.05
C ASP A 360 17.65 8.56 5.72
N ILE A 361 18.83 7.94 5.75
CA ILE A 361 19.44 7.34 4.56
C ILE A 361 18.54 6.25 3.97
N ILE A 362 17.98 5.37 4.80
CA ILE A 362 17.04 4.33 4.37
C ILE A 362 15.80 4.95 3.73
N PHE A 363 15.24 6.00 4.35
CA PHE A 363 14.06 6.69 3.83
C PHE A 363 14.32 7.32 2.46
N ARG A 364 15.44 8.05 2.31
CA ARG A 364 15.85 8.66 1.03
C ARG A 364 16.02 7.60 -0.06
N PHE A 365 16.64 6.46 0.26
CA PHE A 365 16.80 5.35 -0.68
C PHE A 365 15.46 4.71 -1.08
N LYS A 366 14.58 4.43 -0.12
CA LYS A 366 13.23 3.90 -0.42
C LYS A 366 12.43 4.85 -1.30
N SER A 367 12.53 6.16 -1.03
CA SER A 367 11.88 7.21 -1.82
C SER A 367 12.45 7.28 -3.24
N PHE A 368 13.77 7.12 -3.40
CA PHE A 368 14.42 7.03 -4.71
C PHE A 368 13.88 5.83 -5.51
N VAL A 369 13.86 4.64 -4.92
CA VAL A 369 13.39 3.42 -5.59
C VAL A 369 11.92 3.56 -6.03
N GLU A 370 11.05 4.11 -5.18
CA GLU A 370 9.64 4.27 -5.53
C GLU A 370 9.42 5.35 -6.59
N SER A 371 10.08 6.51 -6.46
CA SER A 371 9.92 7.63 -7.41
C SER A 371 10.46 7.32 -8.79
N HIS A 372 11.53 6.53 -8.87
CA HIS A 372 12.20 6.17 -10.12
C HIS A 372 11.82 4.78 -10.65
N LYS A 373 10.75 4.18 -10.14
CA LYS A 373 10.31 2.82 -10.49
C LYS A 373 10.05 2.61 -11.98
N LYS A 374 9.64 3.66 -12.69
CA LYS A 374 9.38 3.64 -14.14
C LYS A 374 10.54 4.19 -14.96
N ASP A 375 11.32 5.11 -14.39
CA ASP A 375 12.28 5.93 -15.14
C ASP A 375 13.68 5.32 -15.16
N ILE A 376 14.05 4.56 -14.12
CA ILE A 376 15.33 3.85 -14.06
C ILE A 376 15.09 2.38 -14.40
N SER A 377 15.61 1.98 -15.56
CA SER A 377 15.47 0.63 -16.11
C SER A 377 15.86 -0.48 -15.12
N LEU A 378 16.97 -0.30 -14.37
CA LEU A 378 17.39 -1.25 -13.33
C LEU A 378 16.30 -1.49 -12.28
N ILE A 379 15.69 -0.41 -11.76
CA ILE A 379 14.64 -0.52 -10.72
C ILE A 379 13.43 -1.25 -11.29
N ASN A 380 13.03 -0.93 -12.51
CA ASN A 380 11.91 -1.57 -13.20
C ASN A 380 12.17 -3.09 -13.36
N LYS A 381 13.33 -3.47 -13.93
CA LYS A 381 13.74 -4.86 -14.15
C LYS A 381 13.78 -5.66 -12.85
N VAL A 382 14.30 -5.08 -11.77
CA VAL A 382 14.36 -5.73 -10.45
C VAL A 382 12.97 -5.83 -9.79
N SER A 383 12.11 -4.83 -9.98
CA SER A 383 10.76 -4.78 -9.39
C SER A 383 9.74 -5.66 -10.10
N GLY A 384 9.94 -5.97 -11.39
CA GLY A 384 9.03 -6.72 -12.25
C GLY A 384 8.72 -8.17 -11.79
N ALA A 385 7.69 -8.77 -12.39
CA ALA A 385 7.20 -10.11 -12.04
C ALA A 385 8.05 -11.26 -12.61
N SER A 386 8.80 -11.03 -13.70
CA SER A 386 9.78 -11.96 -14.26
C SER A 386 11.19 -11.49 -13.89
N ALA A 387 11.99 -12.36 -13.27
CA ALA A 387 13.34 -12.06 -12.81
C ALA A 387 14.29 -11.72 -13.98
N GLY A 388 14.35 -10.44 -14.37
CA GLY A 388 15.18 -9.92 -15.46
C GLY A 388 16.59 -9.52 -15.05
N ILE A 389 17.16 -10.13 -13.99
CA ILE A 389 18.51 -9.74 -13.49
C ILE A 389 19.58 -10.00 -14.56
N GLY A 390 19.43 -11.08 -15.35
CA GLY A 390 20.33 -11.40 -16.46
C GLY A 390 20.34 -10.37 -17.61
N GLU A 391 19.38 -9.44 -17.64
CA GLU A 391 19.33 -8.36 -18.62
C GLU A 391 19.85 -7.02 -18.08
N ILE A 392 20.32 -6.97 -16.84
CA ILE A 392 20.86 -5.74 -16.24
C ILE A 392 22.30 -5.56 -16.71
N SER A 393 22.57 -4.39 -17.29
CA SER A 393 23.90 -3.99 -17.73
C SER A 393 24.65 -3.20 -16.66
N PHE A 394 25.99 -3.20 -16.73
CA PHE A 394 26.83 -2.41 -15.85
C PHE A 394 26.57 -0.89 -15.98
N ASP A 395 26.21 -0.41 -17.18
CA ASP A 395 25.88 1.00 -17.38
C ASP A 395 24.57 1.40 -16.69
N GLU A 396 23.60 0.48 -16.58
CA GLU A 396 22.39 0.72 -15.76
C GLU A 396 22.72 0.85 -14.27
N ILE A 397 23.69 0.07 -13.75
CA ILE A 397 24.21 0.23 -12.39
C ILE A 397 24.85 1.62 -12.21
N LYS A 398 25.65 2.07 -13.19
CA LYS A 398 26.27 3.41 -13.14
C LYS A 398 25.22 4.51 -13.14
N ILE A 399 24.20 4.41 -14.00
CA ILE A 399 23.09 5.38 -14.06
C ILE A 399 22.37 5.42 -12.71
N PHE A 400 21.99 4.25 -12.17
CA PHE A 400 21.36 4.16 -10.85
C PHE A 400 22.20 4.86 -9.79
N SER A 401 23.49 4.53 -9.72
CA SER A 401 24.41 5.08 -8.72
C SER A 401 24.68 6.57 -8.92
N LYS A 402 24.61 7.07 -10.16
CA LYS A 402 24.76 8.49 -10.48
C LYS A 402 23.53 9.27 -10.06
N GLU A 403 22.33 8.77 -10.37
CA GLU A 403 21.07 9.43 -9.98
C GLU A 403 20.88 9.43 -8.46
N LEU A 404 21.24 8.34 -7.77
CA LEU A 404 21.15 8.26 -6.31
C LEU A 404 22.03 9.31 -5.58
N ARG A 405 23.15 9.72 -6.19
CA ARG A 405 24.05 10.74 -5.64
C ARG A 405 23.61 12.18 -5.93
N LYS A 406 22.61 12.40 -6.77
CA LYS A 406 22.11 13.75 -7.07
C LYS A 406 21.14 14.23 -5.98
N PRO A 407 20.96 15.56 -5.83
CA PRO A 407 19.84 16.09 -5.06
C PRO A 407 18.50 15.55 -5.58
N PRO A 408 17.54 15.20 -4.69
CA PRO A 408 17.56 15.39 -3.24
C PRO A 408 18.17 14.22 -2.43
N TYR A 409 18.64 13.16 -3.09
CA TYR A 409 18.97 11.90 -2.42
C TYR A 409 20.40 11.82 -1.90
N GLU A 410 21.39 12.43 -2.56
CA GLU A 410 22.79 12.60 -2.13
C GLU A 410 23.34 11.51 -1.19
N ILE A 411 23.12 10.24 -1.54
CA ILE A 411 23.57 9.07 -0.79
C ILE A 411 24.26 8.08 -1.73
N SER A 412 25.16 7.28 -1.18
CA SER A 412 25.82 6.18 -1.88
C SER A 412 25.21 4.82 -1.50
N PRO A 413 25.33 3.80 -2.37
CA PRO A 413 24.88 2.44 -2.04
C PRO A 413 25.47 1.89 -0.74
N ASP A 414 26.75 2.16 -0.48
CA ASP A 414 27.46 1.71 0.72
C ASP A 414 26.91 2.39 1.99
N GLU A 415 26.57 3.68 1.93
CA GLU A 415 25.89 4.36 3.03
C GLU A 415 24.52 3.74 3.32
N VAL A 416 23.77 3.38 2.28
CA VAL A 416 22.47 2.71 2.42
C VAL A 416 22.64 1.33 3.05
N TRP A 417 23.64 0.55 2.62
CA TRP A 417 23.91 -0.75 3.21
C TRP A 417 24.27 -0.65 4.69
N ASN A 418 25.18 0.25 5.03
CA ASN A 418 25.61 0.48 6.40
C ASN A 418 24.45 0.97 7.29
N ALA A 419 23.55 1.77 6.72
CA ALA A 419 22.33 2.19 7.41
C ALA A 419 21.42 0.99 7.70
N PHE A 420 21.15 0.12 6.72
CA PHE A 420 20.39 -1.11 6.94
C PHE A 420 21.07 -2.03 7.94
N ALA A 421 22.38 -2.24 7.84
CA ALA A 421 23.14 -3.08 8.77
C ALA A 421 23.06 -2.57 10.22
N ARG A 422 22.91 -1.26 10.43
CA ARG A 422 22.74 -0.67 11.76
C ARG A 422 21.33 -0.82 12.31
N ILE A 423 20.30 -0.67 11.46
CA ILE A 423 18.89 -0.69 11.88
C ILE A 423 18.34 -2.12 11.96
N GLU A 424 18.77 -3.01 11.08
CA GLU A 424 18.26 -4.38 10.93
C GLU A 424 19.42 -5.40 10.92
N PRO A 425 20.26 -5.47 11.97
CA PRO A 425 21.49 -6.29 11.97
C PRO A 425 21.23 -7.79 11.76
N ASP A 426 20.07 -8.31 12.19
CA ASP A 426 19.70 -9.71 12.04
C ASP A 426 19.29 -10.08 10.60
N ARG A 427 19.02 -9.08 9.76
CA ARG A 427 18.54 -9.25 8.37
C ARG A 427 19.56 -8.87 7.31
N VAL A 428 20.70 -8.32 7.74
CA VAL A 428 21.69 -7.72 6.83
C VAL A 428 23.04 -8.34 7.10
N LYS A 429 23.60 -9.00 6.09
CA LYS A 429 24.98 -9.47 6.16
C LYS A 429 25.95 -8.28 6.04
N PRO A 430 27.08 -8.31 6.76
CA PRO A 430 28.16 -7.34 6.56
C PRO A 430 28.64 -7.33 5.11
N LEU A 431 29.02 -6.16 4.61
CA LEU A 431 29.67 -6.01 3.31
C LEU A 431 31.02 -6.75 3.31
N SER A 432 31.12 -7.82 2.54
CA SER A 432 32.37 -8.54 2.26
C SER A 432 33.24 -7.78 1.24
N ASP A 433 32.61 -6.98 0.37
CA ASP A 433 33.21 -6.26 -0.75
C ASP A 433 32.78 -4.78 -0.82
N GLN A 434 33.41 -3.94 0.01
CA GLN A 434 33.15 -2.50 -0.02
C GLN A 434 33.34 -1.91 -1.42
N ASN A 435 32.42 -1.03 -1.83
CA ASN A 435 32.35 -0.40 -3.15
C ASN A 435 32.00 -1.32 -4.33
N ASN A 436 31.49 -2.55 -4.12
CA ASN A 436 30.99 -3.31 -5.27
C ASN A 436 29.73 -2.63 -5.84
N PRO A 437 29.78 -2.13 -7.09
CA PRO A 437 28.66 -1.43 -7.71
C PRO A 437 27.41 -2.31 -7.87
N ALA A 438 27.56 -3.64 -7.99
CA ALA A 438 26.44 -4.57 -8.16
C ALA A 438 25.55 -4.69 -6.91
N ASN A 439 26.01 -4.24 -5.75
CA ASN A 439 25.23 -4.27 -4.49
C ASN A 439 23.92 -3.45 -4.57
N VAL A 440 23.79 -2.53 -5.55
CA VAL A 440 22.52 -1.84 -5.82
C VAL A 440 21.38 -2.80 -6.17
N ILE A 441 21.68 -3.96 -6.76
CA ILE A 441 20.68 -4.98 -7.11
C ILE A 441 20.11 -5.57 -5.82
N SER A 442 20.97 -6.06 -4.91
CA SER A 442 20.55 -6.63 -3.63
C SER A 442 19.75 -5.60 -2.81
N LEU A 443 20.21 -4.35 -2.74
CA LEU A 443 19.49 -3.27 -2.05
C LEU A 443 18.10 -3.03 -2.64
N THR A 444 17.99 -3.01 -3.97
CA THR A 444 16.71 -2.80 -4.66
C THR A 444 15.76 -3.98 -4.45
N GLN A 445 16.25 -5.22 -4.53
CA GLN A 445 15.47 -6.42 -4.23
C GLN A 445 14.96 -6.43 -2.78
N TYR A 446 15.80 -6.01 -1.84
CA TYR A 446 15.46 -5.95 -0.42
C TYR A 446 14.32 -4.96 -0.17
N VAL A 447 14.45 -3.72 -0.66
CA VAL A 447 13.43 -2.68 -0.48
C VAL A 447 12.12 -2.98 -1.21
N THR A 448 12.18 -3.66 -2.35
CA THR A 448 10.99 -4.09 -3.10
C THR A 448 10.34 -5.35 -2.54
N GLY A 449 10.92 -5.96 -1.50
CA GLY A 449 10.39 -7.15 -0.82
C GLY A 449 10.57 -8.45 -1.61
N LYS A 450 11.51 -8.50 -2.55
CA LYS A 450 11.86 -9.72 -3.31
C LYS A 450 12.72 -10.69 -2.52
N ILE A 451 13.52 -10.17 -1.59
CA ILE A 451 14.37 -10.95 -0.69
C ILE A 451 14.14 -10.46 0.75
N GLU A 452 14.15 -11.39 1.71
CA GLU A 452 13.95 -11.07 3.14
C GLU A 452 15.27 -10.81 3.88
N MET A 453 16.39 -11.23 3.31
CA MET A 453 17.74 -11.07 3.87
C MET A 453 18.61 -10.33 2.85
N LEU A 454 19.25 -9.26 3.29
CA LEU A 454 20.18 -8.48 2.46
C LEU A 454 21.58 -9.09 2.55
N GLU A 455 22.07 -9.63 1.43
CA GLU A 455 23.43 -10.17 1.31
C GLU A 455 24.18 -9.57 0.11
N PRO A 456 25.51 -9.36 0.22
CA PRO A 456 26.34 -8.81 -0.86
C PRO A 456 26.16 -9.58 -2.17
N PHE A 457 26.14 -8.87 -3.29
CA PHE A 457 25.91 -9.50 -4.58
C PHE A 457 27.01 -10.50 -4.95
N SER A 458 28.26 -10.21 -4.57
CA SER A 458 29.39 -11.14 -4.72
C SER A 458 29.18 -12.44 -3.95
N ASP A 459 28.65 -12.40 -2.73
CA ASP A 459 28.36 -13.61 -1.94
C ASP A 459 27.32 -14.51 -2.65
N ILE A 460 26.33 -13.91 -3.32
CA ILE A 460 25.32 -14.63 -4.12
C ILE A 460 26.00 -15.32 -5.30
N VAL A 461 26.84 -14.57 -6.04
CA VAL A 461 27.59 -15.07 -7.19
C VAL A 461 28.57 -16.18 -6.78
N ASP A 462 29.27 -16.03 -5.66
CA ASP A 462 30.17 -17.04 -5.09
C ASP A 462 29.44 -18.35 -4.79
N ARG A 463 28.25 -18.27 -4.18
CA ARG A 463 27.43 -19.45 -3.89
C ARG A 463 26.97 -20.14 -5.17
N LYS A 464 26.50 -19.38 -6.16
CA LYS A 464 26.08 -19.92 -7.47
C LYS A 464 27.25 -20.53 -8.24
N PHE A 465 28.41 -19.89 -8.21
CA PHE A 465 29.64 -20.39 -8.83
C PHE A 465 30.13 -21.69 -8.20
N LYS A 466 30.08 -21.82 -6.87
CA LYS A 466 30.40 -23.08 -6.18
C LYS A 466 29.48 -24.22 -6.63
N ASN A 467 28.17 -23.96 -6.72
CA ASN A 467 27.22 -24.95 -7.22
C ASN A 467 27.51 -25.33 -8.68
N TRP A 468 27.80 -24.35 -9.53
CA TRP A 468 28.17 -24.58 -10.92
C TRP A 468 29.45 -25.43 -11.06
N LEU A 469 30.46 -25.22 -10.22
CA LEU A 469 31.66 -26.07 -10.19
C LEU A 469 31.32 -27.52 -9.82
N ILE A 470 30.52 -27.75 -8.79
CA ILE A 470 30.09 -29.09 -8.35
C ILE A 470 29.30 -29.81 -9.46
N GLU A 471 28.42 -29.10 -10.17
CA GLU A 471 27.66 -29.65 -11.31
C GLU A 471 28.56 -30.07 -12.48
N ASN A 472 29.63 -29.30 -12.75
CA ASN A 472 30.60 -29.65 -13.78
C ASN A 472 31.45 -30.86 -13.36
N GLU A 473 31.88 -30.93 -12.10
CA GLU A 473 32.64 -32.08 -11.58
C GLU A 473 31.82 -33.37 -11.60
N THR A 474 30.56 -33.32 -11.18
CA THR A 474 29.64 -34.46 -11.23
C THR A 474 29.33 -34.92 -12.66
N SER A 475 29.40 -34.00 -13.63
CA SER A 475 29.29 -34.30 -15.06
C SER A 475 30.61 -34.81 -15.68
N GLY A 476 31.63 -35.06 -14.87
CA GLY A 476 32.93 -35.59 -15.29
C GLY A 476 33.91 -34.56 -15.85
N LYS A 477 33.58 -33.25 -15.83
CA LYS A 477 34.51 -32.19 -16.22
C LYS A 477 35.38 -31.82 -15.03
N LYS A 478 36.69 -32.02 -15.15
CA LYS A 478 37.70 -31.58 -14.17
C LYS A 478 38.49 -30.42 -14.75
N PHE A 479 38.61 -29.35 -13.96
CA PHE A 479 39.43 -28.20 -14.32
C PHE A 479 40.84 -28.38 -13.76
N THR A 480 41.85 -27.97 -14.53
CA THR A 480 43.22 -27.85 -14.02
C THR A 480 43.33 -26.70 -13.02
N GLU A 481 44.41 -26.66 -12.26
CA GLU A 481 44.66 -25.56 -11.31
C GLU A 481 44.65 -24.18 -12.01
N GLU A 482 45.29 -24.09 -13.18
CA GLU A 482 45.29 -22.86 -13.97
C GLU A 482 43.90 -22.51 -14.51
N GLN A 483 43.11 -23.49 -14.95
CA GLN A 483 41.72 -23.25 -15.35
C GLN A 483 40.87 -22.77 -14.17
N ALA A 484 41.07 -23.32 -12.97
CA ALA A 484 40.36 -22.91 -11.77
C ALA A 484 40.71 -21.47 -11.34
N GLU A 485 41.98 -21.05 -11.50
CA GLU A 485 42.35 -19.64 -11.31
C GLU A 485 41.61 -18.71 -12.28
N TRP A 486 41.56 -19.08 -13.57
CA TRP A 486 40.85 -18.31 -14.57
C TRP A 486 39.35 -18.22 -14.30
N LEU A 487 38.71 -19.33 -13.96
CA LEU A 487 37.29 -19.35 -13.60
C LEU A 487 37.00 -18.46 -12.38
N ASN A 488 37.89 -18.44 -11.38
CA ASN A 488 37.76 -17.52 -10.24
C ASN A 488 37.88 -16.05 -10.65
N MET A 489 38.82 -15.69 -11.52
CA MET A 489 38.93 -14.33 -12.05
C MET A 489 37.69 -13.93 -12.84
N MET A 490 37.19 -14.83 -13.71
CA MET A 490 35.95 -14.64 -14.47
C MET A 490 34.76 -14.42 -13.55
N LYS A 491 34.64 -15.22 -12.50
CA LYS A 491 33.60 -15.07 -11.47
C LYS A 491 33.66 -13.71 -10.79
N THR A 492 34.86 -13.26 -10.39
CA THR A 492 35.07 -11.96 -9.75
C THR A 492 34.73 -10.79 -10.69
N TYR A 493 34.99 -10.96 -11.99
CA TYR A 493 34.57 -9.99 -13.01
C TYR A 493 33.04 -9.95 -13.11
N VAL A 494 32.38 -11.12 -13.20
CA VAL A 494 30.91 -11.22 -13.25
C VAL A 494 30.25 -10.64 -12.00
N SER A 495 30.79 -10.87 -10.80
CA SER A 495 30.24 -10.30 -9.55
C SER A 495 30.31 -8.77 -9.48
N THR A 496 31.12 -8.13 -10.32
CA THR A 496 31.30 -6.67 -10.38
C THR A 496 30.55 -6.06 -11.56
N PHE A 497 30.66 -6.68 -12.74
CA PHE A 497 30.21 -6.12 -14.02
C PHE A 497 28.95 -6.78 -14.59
N LEU A 498 28.41 -7.82 -13.94
CA LEU A 498 27.23 -8.59 -14.35
C LEU A 498 27.33 -9.31 -15.69
N LYS A 499 28.44 -9.22 -16.40
CA LYS A 499 28.58 -9.94 -17.66
C LYS A 499 30.04 -10.15 -17.96
N ILE A 500 30.34 -11.30 -18.54
CA ILE A 500 31.63 -11.58 -19.13
C ILE A 500 31.46 -12.03 -20.57
N ASP A 501 32.25 -11.45 -21.46
CA ASP A 501 32.33 -11.84 -22.86
C ASP A 501 33.80 -11.86 -23.33
N MET A 502 34.01 -12.13 -24.62
CA MET A 502 35.35 -12.20 -25.17
C MET A 502 36.11 -10.87 -25.08
N MET A 503 35.42 -9.72 -25.09
CA MET A 503 36.05 -8.40 -24.96
C MET A 503 36.47 -8.11 -23.52
N SER A 504 35.78 -8.68 -22.52
CA SER A 504 36.16 -8.55 -21.10
C SER A 504 37.59 -9.03 -20.82
N PHE A 505 38.13 -9.95 -21.63
CA PHE A 505 39.52 -10.41 -21.48
C PHE A 505 40.58 -9.38 -21.88
N ASN A 506 40.18 -8.23 -22.45
CA ASN A 506 41.05 -7.09 -22.70
C ASN A 506 41.25 -6.21 -21.44
N ASP A 507 40.49 -6.46 -20.38
CA ASP A 507 40.60 -5.73 -19.12
C ASP A 507 41.50 -6.47 -18.11
N PRO A 508 42.12 -5.76 -17.15
CA PRO A 508 42.76 -6.38 -16.00
C PRO A 508 41.75 -7.18 -15.14
N PRO A 509 42.14 -8.32 -14.55
CA PRO A 509 43.49 -8.91 -14.55
C PRO A 509 43.80 -9.78 -15.78
N PHE A 510 42.84 -10.04 -16.68
CA PHE A 510 43.00 -10.99 -17.78
C PHE A 510 44.08 -10.60 -18.77
N VAL A 511 44.11 -9.32 -19.19
CA VAL A 511 45.11 -8.81 -20.13
C VAL A 511 46.53 -9.04 -19.63
N ASN A 512 46.74 -8.93 -18.32
CA ASN A 512 48.04 -9.16 -17.67
C ASN A 512 48.45 -10.64 -17.64
N LYS A 513 47.50 -11.56 -17.82
CA LYS A 513 47.72 -13.01 -17.91
C LYS A 513 47.62 -13.54 -19.35
N GLY A 514 47.72 -12.67 -20.37
CA GLY A 514 47.70 -13.04 -21.79
C GLY A 514 46.33 -12.95 -22.47
N GLY A 515 45.33 -12.38 -21.79
CA GLY A 515 44.04 -11.97 -22.35
C GLY A 515 43.25 -13.09 -23.03
N ALA A 516 42.47 -12.71 -24.05
CA ALA A 516 41.57 -13.62 -24.77
C ALA A 516 42.30 -14.83 -25.38
N ALA A 517 43.55 -14.64 -25.84
CA ALA A 517 44.36 -15.71 -26.42
C ALA A 517 44.71 -16.78 -25.38
N ARG A 518 45.10 -16.39 -24.15
CA ARG A 518 45.37 -17.37 -23.08
C ARG A 518 44.08 -18.07 -22.64
N ALA A 519 42.97 -17.34 -22.54
CA ALA A 519 41.67 -17.92 -22.23
C ALA A 519 41.28 -19.01 -23.25
N TYR A 520 41.42 -18.71 -24.54
CA TYR A 520 41.12 -19.67 -25.60
C TYR A 520 42.05 -20.88 -25.58
N ASN A 521 43.34 -20.70 -25.30
CA ASN A 521 44.26 -21.84 -25.17
C ASN A 521 43.92 -22.75 -23.98
N LEU A 522 43.42 -22.19 -22.88
CA LEU A 522 43.07 -22.96 -21.68
C LEU A 522 41.75 -23.72 -21.82
N PHE A 523 40.73 -23.12 -22.45
CA PHE A 523 39.38 -23.69 -22.49
C PHE A 523 38.94 -24.13 -23.89
N SER A 524 39.68 -23.75 -24.94
CA SER A 524 39.44 -24.12 -26.34
C SER A 524 37.98 -23.87 -26.74
N THR A 525 37.31 -24.86 -27.34
CA THR A 525 35.92 -24.78 -27.79
C THR A 525 34.90 -24.63 -26.66
N ASP A 526 35.27 -25.03 -25.43
CA ASP A 526 34.39 -24.92 -24.27
C ASP A 526 34.29 -23.50 -23.72
N LEU A 527 35.20 -22.59 -24.09
CA LEU A 527 35.23 -21.21 -23.57
C LEU A 527 33.89 -20.48 -23.77
N ASN A 528 33.32 -20.54 -24.97
CA ASN A 528 32.06 -19.87 -25.29
C ASN A 528 30.90 -20.43 -24.45
N LYS A 529 30.90 -21.75 -24.22
CA LYS A 529 29.90 -22.41 -23.38
C LYS A 529 30.05 -21.99 -21.92
N ILE A 530 31.29 -21.91 -21.41
CA ILE A 530 31.58 -21.45 -20.05
C ILE A 530 31.12 -20.00 -19.88
N LEU A 531 31.43 -19.10 -20.82
CA LEU A 531 30.98 -17.70 -20.78
C LEU A 531 29.45 -17.61 -20.73
N LEU A 532 28.76 -18.41 -21.56
CA LEU A 532 27.29 -18.47 -21.56
C LEU A 532 26.75 -18.98 -20.22
N ASP A 533 27.23 -20.14 -19.75
CA ASP A 533 26.83 -20.74 -18.48
C ASP A 533 27.08 -19.79 -17.31
N MET A 534 28.21 -19.07 -17.31
CA MET A 534 28.53 -18.09 -16.27
C MET A 534 27.55 -16.92 -16.25
N ASN A 535 27.22 -16.36 -17.41
CA ASN A 535 26.27 -15.25 -17.49
C ASN A 535 24.84 -15.67 -17.11
N GLU A 536 24.42 -16.87 -17.49
CA GLU A 536 23.06 -17.35 -17.22
C GLU A 536 22.89 -17.86 -15.78
N ARG A 537 23.85 -18.62 -15.25
CA ARG A 537 23.67 -19.34 -13.98
C ARG A 537 24.17 -18.60 -12.74
N LEU A 538 25.08 -17.65 -12.89
CA LEU A 538 25.64 -16.92 -11.74
C LEU A 538 24.80 -15.69 -11.39
N ILE A 539 23.95 -15.23 -12.31
CA ILE A 539 23.22 -13.96 -12.19
C ILE A 539 21.74 -14.20 -11.96
N VAL A 540 21.10 -14.99 -12.84
CA VAL A 540 19.71 -15.45 -12.71
C VAL A 540 19.62 -16.47 -11.59
#